data_AF-A0A2S8RJR4-F1
#
_entry.id   AF-A0A2S8RJR4-F1
#
_cell.length_a   1.000
_cell.length_b   1.000
_cell.length_c   1.000
_cell.angle_alpha   90.00
_cell.angle_beta   90.00
_cell.angle_gamma   90.00
#
_symmetry.space_group_name_H-M   'P 1'
#
loop_
_entity.id
_entity.type
_entity.pdbx_description
1 polymer ?
#
loop_
_entity_poly.entity_id
_entity_poly.type
_entity_poly.pdbx_seq_one_letter_code
_entity_poly.pdbx_strand_id
1 'polypeptide(L)'
;MSEPVLTEDQRDALQEVANLAMGQAATRLARLLDAFIELSVPRVRVVAVSEAAQALREMTGIEDKVSAVRQGFRSDIKGEALVICRSDSVDQLCSLVSDPYSRSAYEAVSQRELVFDVANVLTGACVSCILDQLGRTPVFSAPGLLGEAMTLDEVFQPGVLQWGVALLVEVNFALEDQSFRAHLVMLMAEESIRHMNGALDELLSSL
;
A
#
# COMPACT_ATOMS: atom_id res chain seq x y z
N MET A 1 -14.66 29.56 -4.23
CA MET A 1 -13.41 28.79 -4.15
C MET A 1 -13.77 27.51 -3.44
N SER A 2 -13.69 26.36 -4.12
CA SER A 2 -13.91 25.07 -3.45
C SER A 2 -12.77 24.87 -2.46
N GLU A 3 -13.08 24.59 -1.19
CA GLU A 3 -12.06 24.25 -0.20
C GLU A 3 -11.27 23.02 -0.67
N PRO A 4 -9.94 22.99 -0.46
CA PRO A 4 -9.14 21.84 -0.82
C PRO A 4 -9.61 20.63 0.01
N VAL A 5 -9.72 19.48 -0.64
CA VAL A 5 -10.16 18.22 -0.01
C VAL A 5 -9.23 17.78 1.14
N LEU A 6 -7.99 18.25 1.16
CA LEU A 6 -6.98 18.06 2.21
C LEU A 6 -6.13 19.34 2.33
N THR A 7 -5.92 19.86 3.53
CA THR A 7 -5.04 21.02 3.75
C THR A 7 -3.56 20.63 3.73
N GLU A 8 -2.66 21.60 3.65
CA GLU A 8 -1.21 21.36 3.73
C GLU A 8 -0.80 20.74 5.07
N ASP A 9 -1.26 21.31 6.19
CA ASP A 9 -0.98 20.78 7.53
C ASP A 9 -1.50 19.35 7.70
N GLN A 10 -2.72 19.05 7.20
CA GLN A 10 -3.28 17.69 7.24
C GLN A 10 -2.49 16.71 6.38
N ARG A 11 -2.05 17.14 5.19
CA ARG A 11 -1.22 16.32 4.30
C ARG A 11 0.11 15.97 4.96
N ASP A 12 0.77 16.96 5.55
CA ASP A 12 2.07 16.78 6.20
C ASP A 12 1.94 15.91 7.47
N ALA A 13 0.86 16.11 8.25
CA ALA A 13 0.54 15.26 9.39
C ALA A 13 0.29 13.80 8.97
N LEU A 14 -0.47 13.57 7.90
CA LEU A 14 -0.72 12.23 7.38
C LEU A 14 0.57 11.59 6.85
N GLN A 15 1.44 12.37 6.20
CA GLN A 15 2.74 11.90 5.75
C GLN A 15 3.60 11.46 6.93
N GLU A 16 3.63 12.21 8.03
CA GLU A 16 4.40 11.84 9.23
C GLU A 16 3.82 10.58 9.92
N VAL A 17 2.50 10.49 10.03
CA VAL A 17 1.83 9.28 10.54
C VAL A 17 2.17 8.06 9.68
N ALA A 18 2.13 8.21 8.35
CA ALA A 18 2.50 7.14 7.42
C ALA A 18 4.00 6.78 7.54
N ASN A 19 4.86 7.76 7.73
CA ASN A 19 6.31 7.60 7.88
C ASN A 19 6.65 6.80 9.15
N LEU A 20 5.94 7.05 10.25
CA LEU A 20 6.04 6.24 11.47
C LEU A 20 5.53 4.79 11.25
N ALA A 21 4.39 4.66 10.59
CA ALA A 21 3.74 3.36 10.37
C ALA A 21 4.55 2.42 9.47
N MET A 22 5.17 2.94 8.42
CA MET A 22 5.94 2.12 7.48
C MET A 22 7.19 1.51 8.12
N GLY A 23 7.80 2.13 9.13
CA GLY A 23 8.95 1.55 9.84
C GLY A 23 8.61 0.22 10.53
N GLN A 24 7.38 0.12 11.07
CA GLN A 24 6.87 -1.14 11.62
C GLN A 24 6.63 -2.18 10.54
N ALA A 25 6.06 -1.77 9.41
CA ALA A 25 5.82 -2.67 8.28
C ALA A 25 7.13 -3.20 7.68
N ALA A 26 8.14 -2.34 7.54
CA ALA A 26 9.48 -2.70 7.09
C ALA A 26 10.10 -3.76 8.00
N THR A 27 9.99 -3.58 9.32
CA THR A 27 10.52 -4.55 10.29
C THR A 27 9.84 -5.91 10.17
N ARG A 28 8.52 -5.95 9.93
CA ARG A 28 7.80 -7.21 9.74
C ARG A 28 8.13 -7.86 8.40
N LEU A 29 8.22 -7.06 7.34
CA LEU A 29 8.61 -7.55 6.02
C LEU A 29 10.05 -8.08 6.03
N ALA A 30 10.97 -7.38 6.70
CA ALA A 30 12.36 -7.81 6.85
C ALA A 30 12.47 -9.19 7.51
N ARG A 31 11.64 -9.45 8.54
CA ARG A 31 11.56 -10.77 9.19
C ARG A 31 10.94 -11.84 8.30
N LEU A 32 9.94 -11.47 7.47
CA LEU A 32 9.31 -12.40 6.55
C LEU A 32 10.29 -12.85 5.46
N LEU A 33 11.08 -11.92 4.94
CA LEU A 33 12.00 -12.13 3.82
C LEU A 33 13.43 -12.47 4.25
N ASP A 34 13.71 -12.47 5.56
CA ASP A 34 15.05 -12.59 6.15
C ASP A 34 16.09 -11.65 5.50
N ALA A 35 15.68 -10.41 5.23
CA ALA A 35 16.47 -9.44 4.50
C ALA A 35 16.21 -8.00 5.00
N PHE A 36 17.16 -7.10 4.75
CA PHE A 36 16.98 -5.69 5.10
C PHE A 36 16.09 -4.98 4.06
N ILE A 37 15.21 -4.09 4.54
CA ILE A 37 14.22 -3.37 3.74
C ILE A 37 14.53 -1.88 3.75
N GLU A 38 14.78 -1.32 2.57
CA GLU A 38 14.87 0.11 2.33
C GLU A 38 13.46 0.71 2.12
N LEU A 39 13.23 1.88 2.74
CA LEU A 39 11.97 2.59 2.70
C LEU A 39 12.13 3.95 2.02
N SER A 40 11.12 4.34 1.23
CA SER A 40 10.99 5.73 0.79
C SER A 40 10.16 6.55 1.76
N VAL A 41 10.29 7.87 1.71
CA VAL A 41 9.31 8.78 2.35
C VAL A 41 7.94 8.59 1.69
N PRO A 42 6.85 8.45 2.47
CA PRO A 42 5.49 8.31 1.94
C PRO A 42 5.09 9.50 1.09
N ARG A 43 4.27 9.27 0.06
CA ARG A 43 3.73 10.32 -0.80
C ARG A 43 2.22 10.38 -0.65
N VAL A 44 1.70 11.57 -0.35
CA VAL A 44 0.27 11.82 -0.16
C VAL A 44 -0.23 12.71 -1.29
N ARG A 45 -1.20 12.23 -2.09
CA ARG A 45 -1.83 13.02 -3.16
C ARG A 45 -3.34 12.78 -3.18
N VAL A 46 -4.10 13.86 -3.36
CA VAL A 46 -5.52 13.79 -3.72
C VAL A 46 -5.63 13.89 -5.24
N VAL A 47 -6.33 12.95 -5.88
CA VAL A 47 -6.46 12.90 -7.35
C VAL A 47 -7.88 12.54 -7.77
N ALA A 48 -8.26 12.90 -8.99
CA ALA A 48 -9.47 12.35 -9.59
C ALA A 48 -9.27 10.84 -9.80
N VAL A 49 -10.31 10.04 -9.57
CA VAL A 49 -10.20 8.58 -9.66
C VAL A 49 -9.78 8.11 -11.05
N SER A 50 -10.19 8.82 -12.11
CA SER A 50 -9.74 8.60 -13.48
C SER A 50 -8.24 8.82 -13.70
N GLU A 51 -7.59 9.58 -12.83
CA GLU A 51 -6.17 9.94 -12.91
C GLU A 51 -5.31 9.11 -11.95
N ALA A 52 -5.90 8.24 -11.11
CA ALA A 52 -5.18 7.48 -10.09
C ALA A 52 -4.05 6.61 -10.67
N ALA A 53 -4.31 5.92 -11.79
CA ALA A 53 -3.30 5.12 -12.48
C ALA A 53 -2.12 5.98 -12.96
N GLN A 54 -2.40 7.14 -13.57
CA GLN A 54 -1.38 8.06 -14.04
C GLN A 54 -0.59 8.65 -12.87
N ALA A 55 -1.26 9.11 -11.81
CA ALA A 55 -0.61 9.66 -10.63
C ALA A 55 0.32 8.64 -9.97
N LEU A 56 -0.09 7.37 -9.91
CA LEU A 56 0.77 6.31 -9.39
C LEU A 56 1.97 6.04 -10.31
N ARG A 57 1.79 6.04 -11.63
CA ARG A 57 2.92 5.94 -12.58
C ARG A 57 3.94 7.04 -12.36
N GLU A 58 3.50 8.28 -12.22
CA GLU A 58 4.37 9.42 -11.94
C GLU A 58 5.13 9.26 -10.62
N MET A 59 4.49 8.69 -9.59
CA MET A 59 5.15 8.45 -8.31
C MET A 59 6.17 7.32 -8.39
N THR A 60 5.80 6.19 -8.99
CA THR A 60 6.52 4.92 -8.87
C THR A 60 7.49 4.66 -10.02
N GLY A 61 7.25 5.28 -11.18
CA GLY A 61 7.98 4.99 -12.42
C GLY A 61 7.67 3.63 -13.02
N ILE A 62 6.61 2.95 -12.59
CA ILE A 62 6.23 1.64 -13.11
C ILE A 62 5.59 1.79 -14.49
N GLU A 63 6.26 1.25 -15.52
CA GLU A 63 5.72 1.07 -16.87
C GLU A 63 5.43 -0.39 -17.21
N ASP A 64 6.06 -1.31 -16.48
CA ASP A 64 5.98 -2.75 -16.69
C ASP A 64 4.68 -3.37 -16.13
N LYS A 65 4.49 -4.66 -16.43
CA LYS A 65 3.42 -5.45 -15.85
C LYS A 65 3.66 -5.70 -14.36
N VAL A 66 2.56 -5.71 -13.61
CA VAL A 66 2.56 -5.87 -12.16
C VAL A 66 1.68 -7.02 -11.72
N SER A 67 2.02 -7.55 -10.54
CA SER A 67 1.16 -8.34 -9.68
C SER A 67 0.53 -7.40 -8.64
N ALA A 68 -0.78 -7.46 -8.47
CA ALA A 68 -1.50 -6.59 -7.53
C ALA A 68 -2.46 -7.37 -6.64
N VAL A 69 -2.35 -7.14 -5.33
CA VAL A 69 -3.30 -7.63 -4.32
C VAL A 69 -4.05 -6.46 -3.75
N ARG A 70 -5.37 -6.63 -3.59
CA ARG A 70 -6.28 -5.64 -3.02
C ARG A 70 -6.88 -6.15 -1.74
N GLN A 71 -6.95 -5.30 -0.73
CA GLN A 71 -7.60 -5.61 0.53
C GLN A 71 -8.37 -4.39 1.03
N GLY A 72 -9.66 -4.55 1.28
CA GLY A 72 -10.48 -3.52 1.88
C GLY A 72 -10.22 -3.41 3.38
N PHE A 73 -10.29 -2.20 3.92
CA PHE A 73 -10.27 -1.95 5.35
C PHE A 73 -11.42 -1.00 5.73
N ARG A 74 -11.92 -1.15 6.96
CA ARG A 74 -12.99 -0.30 7.48
C ARG A 74 -12.84 -0.02 8.97
N SER A 75 -13.05 1.25 9.31
CA SER A 75 -13.48 1.75 10.61
C SER A 75 -14.61 2.78 10.35
N ASP A 76 -14.58 3.91 11.05
CA ASP A 76 -15.17 5.17 10.58
C ASP A 76 -14.51 5.67 9.27
N ILE A 77 -13.22 5.37 9.06
CA ILE A 77 -12.48 5.60 7.81
C ILE A 77 -12.48 4.31 7.00
N LYS A 78 -12.91 4.37 5.75
CA LYS A 78 -13.01 3.21 4.86
C LYS A 78 -12.17 3.40 3.61
N GLY A 79 -11.53 2.34 3.16
CA GLY A 79 -10.70 2.39 1.97
C GLY A 79 -10.25 1.02 1.50
N GLU A 80 -9.39 1.05 0.50
CA GLU A 80 -8.73 -0.13 -0.03
C GLU A 80 -7.21 0.08 0.05
N ALA A 81 -6.50 -0.97 0.42
CA ALA A 81 -5.06 -1.07 0.30
C ALA A 81 -4.74 -1.94 -0.92
N LEU A 82 -3.85 -1.44 -1.77
CA LEU A 82 -3.29 -2.14 -2.90
C LEU A 82 -1.82 -2.37 -2.63
N VAL A 83 -1.36 -3.60 -2.77
CA VAL A 83 0.06 -3.93 -2.80
C VAL A 83 0.42 -4.35 -4.20
N ILE A 84 1.35 -3.61 -4.80
CA ILE A 84 1.72 -3.72 -6.21
C ILE A 84 3.20 -4.05 -6.27
N CYS A 85 3.52 -5.16 -6.93
CA CYS A 85 4.90 -5.61 -7.16
C CYS A 85 5.10 -5.77 -8.66
N ARG A 86 6.30 -5.44 -9.17
CA ARG A 86 6.62 -5.79 -10.56
C ARG A 86 6.65 -7.30 -10.71
N SER A 87 6.11 -7.82 -11.81
CA SER A 87 5.99 -9.28 -12.00
C SER A 87 7.37 -9.97 -12.02
N ASP A 88 8.39 -9.33 -12.61
CA ASP A 88 9.77 -9.84 -12.67
C ASP A 88 10.47 -9.88 -11.30
N SER A 89 10.21 -8.91 -10.44
CA SER A 89 10.75 -8.87 -9.07
C SER A 89 10.21 -10.00 -8.18
N VAL A 90 8.99 -10.49 -8.44
CA VAL A 90 8.40 -11.59 -7.66
C VAL A 90 9.15 -12.90 -7.91
N ASP A 91 9.60 -13.15 -9.15
CA ASP A 91 10.41 -14.34 -9.49
C ASP A 91 11.71 -14.39 -8.68
N GLN A 92 12.37 -13.24 -8.57
CA GLN A 92 13.60 -13.09 -7.81
C GLN A 92 13.36 -13.31 -6.31
N LEU A 93 12.26 -12.76 -5.79
CA LEU A 93 11.89 -12.93 -4.40
C LEU A 93 11.58 -14.40 -4.04
N CYS A 94 10.88 -15.13 -4.91
CA CYS A 94 10.65 -16.57 -4.72
C CYS A 94 11.96 -17.35 -4.59
N SER A 95 12.98 -16.96 -5.36
CA SER A 95 14.30 -17.61 -5.31
C SER A 95 15.05 -17.32 -4.02
N LEU A 96 14.78 -16.18 -3.37
CA LEU A 96 15.38 -15.76 -2.10
C LEU A 96 14.71 -16.44 -0.90
N VAL A 97 13.39 -16.61 -0.92
CA VAL A 97 12.61 -17.23 0.16
C VAL A 97 12.63 -18.77 0.09
N SER A 98 12.90 -19.34 -1.08
CA SER A 98 13.00 -20.80 -1.23
C SER A 98 14.32 -21.33 -0.67
N ASP A 99 14.26 -22.26 0.29
CA ASP A 99 15.45 -22.92 0.83
C ASP A 99 16.12 -23.81 -0.23
N PRO A 100 17.39 -23.55 -0.61
CA PRO A 100 18.12 -24.39 -1.57
C PRO A 100 18.38 -25.82 -1.06
N TYR A 101 18.16 -26.12 0.22
CA TYR A 101 18.31 -27.45 0.81
C TYR A 101 16.98 -28.22 0.98
N SER A 102 15.83 -27.62 0.68
CA SER A 102 14.54 -28.30 0.74
C SER A 102 14.45 -29.38 -0.35
N ARG A 103 14.50 -30.64 0.09
CA ARG A 103 14.57 -31.84 -0.78
C ARG A 103 13.24 -32.24 -1.42
N SER A 104 12.17 -31.46 -1.27
CA SER A 104 10.88 -31.76 -1.87
C SER A 104 10.48 -30.69 -2.89
N ALA A 105 10.15 -31.11 -4.11
CA ALA A 105 9.53 -30.25 -5.12
C ALA A 105 8.09 -29.79 -4.74
N TYR A 106 7.66 -30.10 -3.52
CA TYR A 106 6.33 -29.85 -2.96
C TYR A 106 6.31 -28.65 -1.99
N GLU A 107 7.47 -28.08 -1.64
CA GLU A 107 7.62 -26.98 -0.67
C GLU A 107 8.07 -25.65 -1.30
N ALA A 108 8.11 -25.56 -2.64
CA ALA A 108 8.38 -24.29 -3.31
C ALA A 108 7.20 -23.34 -3.09
N VAL A 109 7.42 -22.21 -2.41
CA VAL A 109 6.41 -21.17 -2.21
C VAL A 109 5.98 -20.64 -3.57
N SER A 110 4.68 -20.70 -3.86
CA SER A 110 4.18 -20.16 -5.12
C SER A 110 4.32 -18.64 -5.14
N GLN A 111 4.59 -18.05 -6.32
CA GLN A 111 4.67 -16.59 -6.49
C GLN A 111 3.44 -15.88 -5.92
N ARG A 112 2.27 -16.45 -6.18
CA ARG A 112 0.99 -15.97 -5.68
C ARG A 112 0.95 -15.95 -4.15
N GLU A 113 1.33 -17.04 -3.51
CA GLU A 113 1.35 -17.15 -2.05
C GLU A 113 2.29 -16.11 -1.43
N LEU A 114 3.49 -15.97 -1.98
CA LEU A 114 4.45 -14.98 -1.50
C LEU A 114 3.94 -13.54 -1.66
N VAL A 115 3.33 -13.22 -2.80
CA VAL A 115 2.70 -11.89 -3.01
C VAL A 115 1.56 -11.66 -2.02
N PHE A 116 0.76 -12.69 -1.71
CA PHE A 116 -0.28 -12.59 -0.67
C PHE A 116 0.31 -12.36 0.72
N ASP A 117 1.37 -13.06 1.09
CA ASP A 117 2.01 -12.90 2.40
C ASP A 117 2.65 -11.52 2.56
N VAL A 118 3.37 -11.06 1.54
CA VAL A 118 3.89 -9.69 1.49
C VAL A 118 2.74 -8.68 1.60
N ALA A 119 1.67 -8.86 0.82
CA ALA A 119 0.54 -7.95 0.83
C ALA A 119 -0.18 -7.90 2.20
N ASN A 120 -0.36 -9.06 2.83
CA ASN A 120 -0.97 -9.19 4.15
C ASN A 120 -0.11 -8.53 5.23
N VAL A 121 1.21 -8.74 5.19
CA VAL A 121 2.14 -8.13 6.15
C VAL A 121 2.16 -6.61 5.99
N LEU A 122 2.32 -6.10 4.77
CA LEU A 122 2.38 -4.67 4.50
C LEU A 122 1.06 -3.97 4.83
N THR A 123 -0.06 -4.50 4.34
CA THR A 123 -1.38 -3.93 4.59
C THR A 123 -1.70 -3.95 6.07
N GLY A 124 -1.55 -5.11 6.72
CA GLY A 124 -1.85 -5.27 8.13
C GLY A 124 -1.01 -4.36 9.03
N ALA A 125 0.28 -4.20 8.74
CA ALA A 125 1.17 -3.35 9.53
C ALA A 125 0.94 -1.86 9.29
N CYS A 126 0.97 -1.40 8.02
CA CYS A 126 0.84 0.01 7.68
C CYS A 126 -0.55 0.54 8.03
N VAL A 127 -1.61 -0.11 7.56
CA VAL A 127 -2.98 0.40 7.73
C VAL A 127 -3.37 0.38 9.21
N SER A 128 -2.99 -0.67 9.95
CA SER A 128 -3.27 -0.70 11.40
C SER A 128 -2.52 0.38 12.13
N CYS A 129 -1.24 0.60 11.84
CA CYS A 129 -0.46 1.61 12.54
C CYS A 129 -0.93 3.03 12.21
N ILE A 130 -1.24 3.33 10.94
CA ILE A 130 -1.80 4.64 10.54
C ILE A 130 -3.10 4.92 11.28
N LEU A 131 -4.05 3.98 11.25
CA LEU A 131 -5.35 4.19 11.89
C LEU A 131 -5.24 4.20 13.43
N ASP A 132 -4.35 3.41 14.01
CA ASP A 132 -4.11 3.40 15.47
C ASP A 132 -3.53 4.73 15.97
N GLN A 133 -2.62 5.36 15.22
CA GLN A 133 -2.15 6.73 15.52
C GLN A 133 -3.29 7.75 15.49
N LEU A 134 -4.32 7.49 14.69
CA LEU A 134 -5.54 8.28 14.63
C LEU A 134 -6.60 7.78 15.64
N GLY A 135 -6.28 6.88 16.57
CA GLY A 135 -7.22 6.37 17.58
C GLY A 135 -8.32 5.45 17.03
N ARG A 136 -8.08 4.81 15.88
CA ARG A 136 -9.06 4.00 15.14
C ARG A 136 -8.53 2.59 14.90
N THR A 137 -9.38 1.58 15.10
CA THR A 137 -9.01 0.17 14.86
C THR A 137 -9.63 -0.33 13.56
N PRO A 138 -8.83 -0.68 12.53
CA PRO A 138 -9.35 -1.22 11.29
C PRO A 138 -9.84 -2.65 11.42
N VAL A 139 -10.87 -2.97 10.65
CA VAL A 139 -11.28 -4.33 10.30
C VAL A 139 -11.01 -4.57 8.82
N PHE A 140 -10.25 -5.62 8.51
CA PHE A 140 -9.87 -5.96 7.14
C PHE A 140 -10.86 -6.92 6.48
N SER A 141 -11.03 -6.81 5.16
CA SER A 141 -11.63 -7.86 4.35
C SER A 141 -10.60 -8.95 4.04
N ALA A 142 -11.05 -10.07 3.46
CA ALA A 142 -10.15 -11.01 2.83
C ALA A 142 -9.36 -10.30 1.70
N PRO A 143 -8.07 -10.58 1.54
CA PRO A 143 -7.29 -10.08 0.42
C PRO A 143 -7.75 -10.77 -0.88
N GLY A 144 -7.73 -10.04 -1.98
CA GLY A 144 -8.05 -10.55 -3.31
C GLY A 144 -6.93 -10.22 -4.31
N LEU A 145 -6.47 -11.21 -5.04
CA LEU A 145 -5.53 -11.00 -6.15
C LEU A 145 -6.29 -10.39 -7.32
N LEU A 146 -5.83 -9.23 -7.80
CA LEU A 146 -6.37 -8.60 -9.00
C LEU A 146 -5.80 -9.25 -10.27
N GLY A 147 -4.51 -9.58 -10.26
CA GLY A 147 -3.80 -10.23 -11.37
C GLY A 147 -2.30 -10.31 -11.12
N GLU A 148 -1.59 -11.08 -11.93
CA GLU A 148 -0.13 -11.35 -11.83
C GLU A 148 0.69 -10.69 -12.95
N ALA A 149 0.03 -10.17 -13.98
CA ALA A 149 0.67 -9.62 -15.17
C ALA A 149 -0.21 -8.55 -15.83
N MET A 150 -0.64 -7.56 -15.04
CA MET A 150 -1.56 -6.50 -15.45
C MET A 150 -0.88 -5.14 -15.52
N THR A 151 -1.46 -4.21 -16.26
CA THR A 151 -1.05 -2.81 -16.31
C THR A 151 -1.66 -2.03 -15.15
N LEU A 152 -1.08 -0.88 -14.80
CA LEU A 152 -1.64 -0.01 -13.76
C LEU A 152 -3.05 0.49 -14.11
N ASP A 153 -3.41 0.69 -15.39
CA ASP A 153 -4.79 1.06 -15.75
C ASP A 153 -5.79 -0.06 -15.42
N GLU A 154 -5.39 -1.33 -15.57
CA GLU A 154 -6.22 -2.48 -15.23
C GLU A 154 -6.38 -2.65 -13.71
N VAL A 155 -5.41 -2.19 -12.92
CA VAL A 155 -5.49 -2.17 -11.45
C VAL A 155 -6.52 -1.14 -10.97
N PHE A 156 -6.47 0.07 -11.54
CA PHE A 156 -7.35 1.18 -11.18
C PHE A 156 -8.46 1.33 -12.22
N GLN A 157 -9.43 0.40 -12.26
CA GLN A 157 -10.53 0.46 -13.22
C GLN A 157 -11.50 1.62 -12.87
N PRO A 158 -11.55 2.71 -13.67
CA PRO A 158 -12.35 3.88 -13.32
C PRO A 158 -13.86 3.62 -13.38
N GLY A 159 -14.28 2.60 -14.13
CA GLY A 159 -15.70 2.27 -14.34
C GLY A 159 -16.40 1.54 -13.18
N VAL A 160 -15.64 1.03 -12.20
CA VAL A 160 -16.19 0.30 -11.03
C VAL A 160 -16.27 1.20 -9.79
N LEU A 161 -15.41 2.22 -9.71
CA LEU A 161 -15.31 3.12 -8.58
C LEU A 161 -16.22 4.34 -8.81
N GLN A 162 -17.36 4.42 -8.10
CA GLN A 162 -18.27 5.58 -8.17
C GLN A 162 -17.75 6.82 -7.42
N TRP A 163 -16.43 6.96 -7.29
CA TRP A 163 -15.80 8.02 -6.50
C TRP A 163 -15.42 9.18 -7.43
N GLY A 164 -15.67 10.42 -7.01
CA GLY A 164 -15.21 11.59 -7.74
C GLY A 164 -13.70 11.83 -7.54
N VAL A 165 -13.23 11.62 -6.30
CA VAL A 165 -11.86 11.89 -5.85
C VAL A 165 -11.39 10.75 -4.95
N ALA A 166 -10.08 10.47 -5.01
CA ALA A 166 -9.40 9.53 -4.12
C ALA A 166 -8.18 10.17 -3.46
N LEU A 167 -7.98 9.87 -2.19
CA LEU A 167 -6.72 10.13 -1.48
C LEU A 167 -5.80 8.92 -1.67
N LEU A 168 -4.62 9.16 -2.24
CA LEU A 168 -3.54 8.19 -2.36
C LEU A 168 -2.50 8.45 -1.28
N VAL A 169 -2.16 7.39 -0.56
CA VAL A 169 -0.93 7.32 0.25
C VAL A 169 -0.09 6.20 -0.33
N GLU A 170 1.07 6.53 -0.89
CA GLU A 170 2.00 5.58 -1.50
C GLU A 170 3.25 5.44 -0.64
N VAL A 171 3.66 4.19 -0.44
CA VAL A 171 4.91 3.84 0.24
C VAL A 171 5.62 2.75 -0.54
N ASN A 172 6.91 2.95 -0.80
CA ASN A 172 7.78 1.98 -1.44
C ASN A 172 8.63 1.21 -0.43
N PHE A 173 8.67 -0.11 -0.60
CA PHE A 173 9.50 -1.07 0.13
C PHE A 173 10.40 -1.78 -0.87
N ALA A 174 11.71 -1.70 -0.67
CA ALA A 174 12.68 -2.36 -1.55
C ALA A 174 13.70 -3.17 -0.75
N LEU A 175 14.22 -4.25 -1.34
CA LEU A 175 15.44 -4.89 -0.84
C LEU A 175 16.68 -4.03 -1.14
N GLU A 176 17.73 -4.14 -0.33
CA GLU A 176 18.99 -3.39 -0.53
C GLU A 176 19.63 -3.63 -1.91
N ASP A 177 19.51 -4.84 -2.43
CA ASP A 177 20.03 -5.21 -3.75
C ASP A 177 19.09 -4.81 -4.91
N GLN A 178 17.95 -4.19 -4.59
CA GLN A 178 16.89 -3.79 -5.51
C GLN A 178 16.27 -4.93 -6.33
N SER A 179 16.48 -6.19 -5.94
CA SER A 179 15.89 -7.35 -6.61
C SER A 179 14.37 -7.38 -6.48
N PHE A 180 13.86 -6.88 -5.34
CA PHE A 180 12.44 -6.79 -5.06
C PHE A 180 12.01 -5.39 -4.67
N ARG A 181 10.83 -5.00 -5.18
CA ARG A 181 10.16 -3.75 -4.86
C ARG A 181 8.65 -3.97 -4.76
N ALA A 182 8.05 -3.46 -3.68
CA ALA A 182 6.62 -3.43 -3.45
C ALA A 182 6.16 -2.00 -3.15
N HIS A 183 5.04 -1.61 -3.75
CA HIS A 183 4.37 -0.36 -3.47
C HIS A 183 3.06 -0.65 -2.74
N LEU A 184 2.92 -0.09 -1.55
CA LEU A 184 1.65 -0.04 -0.84
C LEU A 184 0.94 1.27 -1.21
N VAL A 185 -0.28 1.16 -1.72
CA VAL A 185 -1.12 2.30 -2.08
C VAL A 185 -2.43 2.20 -1.32
N MET A 186 -2.71 3.16 -0.45
CA MET A 186 -4.01 3.29 0.19
C MET A 186 -4.90 4.23 -0.62
N LEU A 187 -6.15 3.82 -0.84
CA LEU A 187 -7.18 4.57 -1.54
C LEU A 187 -8.37 4.80 -0.63
N MET A 188 -8.80 6.05 -0.52
CA MET A 188 -9.97 6.42 0.27
C MET A 188 -10.87 7.34 -0.55
N ALA A 189 -12.18 7.06 -0.50
CA ALA A 189 -13.20 7.90 -1.13
C ALA A 189 -13.41 9.21 -0.36
N GLU A 190 -13.98 10.22 -1.02
CA GLU A 190 -14.19 11.56 -0.48
C GLU A 190 -14.81 11.61 0.93
N GLU A 191 -15.80 10.78 1.21
CA GLU A 191 -16.42 10.71 2.54
C GLU A 191 -15.42 10.27 3.62
N SER A 192 -14.62 9.23 3.34
CA SER A 192 -13.56 8.78 4.23
C SER A 192 -12.44 9.80 4.38
N ILE A 193 -12.17 10.62 3.35
CA ILE A 193 -11.18 11.70 3.45
C ILE A 193 -11.65 12.74 4.49
N ARG A 194 -12.95 13.07 4.54
CA ARG A 194 -13.46 13.97 5.59
C ARG A 194 -13.27 13.41 6.99
N HIS A 195 -13.51 12.10 7.18
CA HIS A 195 -13.23 11.45 8.46
C HIS A 195 -11.74 11.44 8.81
N MET A 196 -10.88 11.22 7.81
CA MET A 196 -9.42 11.31 7.96
C MET A 196 -8.99 12.72 8.39
N ASN A 197 -9.50 13.77 7.74
CA ASN A 197 -9.19 15.14 8.07
C ASN A 197 -9.58 15.48 9.51
N GLY A 198 -10.79 15.10 9.93
CA GLY A 198 -11.22 15.31 11.32
C GLY A 198 -10.31 14.60 12.33
N ALA A 199 -9.87 13.38 12.02
CA ALA A 199 -8.92 12.64 12.85
C ALA A 199 -7.54 13.33 12.92
N LEU A 200 -7.06 13.88 11.80
CA LEU A 200 -5.79 14.62 11.74
C LEU A 200 -5.88 15.94 12.49
N ASP A 201 -7.02 16.64 12.43
CA ASP A 201 -7.24 17.88 13.18
C ASP A 201 -7.27 17.62 14.70
N GLU A 202 -7.89 16.51 15.12
CA GLU A 202 -7.86 16.03 16.52
C GLU A 202 -6.42 15.74 16.97
N LEU A 203 -5.64 15.04 16.14
CA LEU A 203 -4.22 14.75 16.40
C LEU A 203 -3.40 16.04 16.52
N LEU A 204 -3.49 16.94 15.55
CA LEU A 204 -2.75 18.20 15.51
C LEU A 204 -3.09 19.11 16.70
N SER A 205 -4.34 19.10 17.15
CA SER A 205 -4.78 19.86 18.32
C SER A 205 -4.29 19.28 19.65
N SER A 206 -3.82 18.03 19.65
CA SER A 206 -3.32 17.33 20.84
C SER A 206 -1.80 17.43 21.05
N LEU A 207 -1.08 17.99 20.07
CA LEU A 207 0.36 18.29 20.09
C LEU A 207 0.64 19.64 20.76
#